data_AF-A0A3L6N9M8-F1
#
_entry.id   AF-A0A3L6N9M8-F1
#
_cell.length_a   1.000
_cell.length_b   1.000
_cell.length_c   1.000
_cell.angle_alpha   90.00
_cell.angle_beta   90.00
_cell.angle_gamma   90.00
#
_symmetry.space_group_name_H-M   'P 1'
#
loop_
_entity.id
_entity.type
_entity.pdbx_description
1 polymer ?
#
loop_
_entity_poly.entity_id
_entity_poly.type
_entity_poly.pdbx_seq_one_letter_code
_entity_poly.pdbx_strand_id
1 'polypeptide(L)'
;MRFQSPLIAVASALWVLCPSVLAQEPAAPADASGSLSLNTDKPLWTFEYQTSTPNLANWIGLYYSAGGGPVDQKKGSSNSIKWKWAPHAEGDVQLDFGSLEPGNYTAFFLANGGYTWLAPPLQIIKGRELDGDVKFIVSDVSLPNARVGDGYSHSIRGLVRGGGGTMKFSSEGSNVDWIKISADGIISGTPTSSADKAVFTVRATGRDSAASGVFTINVAGSGKALLSQLKVLTLNMWNGGTRVTSYHDKQVKFLASSGADVVGIQEDQQGRHVPRLADALGWYHWSSGGDVGILSKYPIVEDYGVISGPARSGGVKIALDGKNQQINFFVAHLGYTPYGPYDTCYDHLPVDKIIQREAQSGRTPQMKTTLEGMKSQLDNADEIPVFFVGDFNAPSHLDYVDGEGPHRLIPRGSS
;
A
#
# COMPACT_ATOMS: atom_id res chain seq x y z
N MET A 1 36.50 39.68 -8.82
CA MET A 1 36.47 38.20 -8.87
C MET A 1 35.02 37.76 -8.76
N ARG A 2 34.45 37.25 -9.84
CA ARG A 2 33.08 36.73 -9.94
C ARG A 2 33.14 35.22 -9.68
N PHE A 3 32.33 34.70 -8.77
CA PHE A 3 32.02 33.27 -8.71
C PHE A 3 30.56 33.09 -9.12
N GLN A 4 30.37 32.30 -10.18
CA GLN A 4 29.08 31.94 -10.77
C GLN A 4 28.42 30.83 -9.95
N SER A 5 27.14 31.02 -9.62
CA SER A 5 26.25 29.94 -9.14
C SER A 5 25.73 29.14 -10.34
N PRO A 6 25.62 27.81 -10.28
CA PRO A 6 24.96 27.06 -11.34
C PRO A 6 23.43 27.12 -11.15
N LEU A 7 22.73 27.56 -12.20
CA LEU A 7 21.30 27.34 -12.38
C LEU A 7 21.04 25.83 -12.54
N ILE A 8 20.15 25.27 -11.73
CA ILE A 8 19.53 23.98 -12.01
C ILE A 8 18.24 24.25 -12.78
N ALA A 9 18.24 23.90 -14.07
CA ALA A 9 17.07 23.95 -14.91
C ALA A 9 16.11 22.81 -14.54
N VAL A 10 14.88 23.15 -14.14
CA VAL A 10 13.80 22.19 -13.94
C VAL A 10 13.23 21.84 -15.31
N ALA A 11 13.63 20.69 -15.86
CA ALA A 11 13.04 20.17 -17.09
C ALA A 11 11.63 19.63 -16.80
N SER A 12 10.62 20.33 -17.32
CA SER A 12 9.23 19.89 -17.32
C SER A 12 9.04 18.86 -18.43
N ALA A 13 8.82 17.59 -18.08
CA ALA A 13 8.44 16.57 -19.04
C ALA A 13 6.92 16.60 -19.24
N LEU A 14 6.47 17.07 -20.41
CA LEU A 14 5.09 16.90 -20.88
C LEU A 14 4.84 15.41 -21.14
N TRP A 15 3.87 14.82 -20.46
CA TRP A 15 3.37 13.47 -20.75
C TRP A 15 2.03 13.55 -21.47
N VAL A 16 2.05 13.31 -22.78
CA VAL A 16 0.86 12.96 -23.55
C VAL A 16 0.67 11.46 -23.38
N LEU A 17 -0.39 11.04 -22.67
CA LEU A 17 -0.71 9.63 -22.53
C LEU A 17 -2.11 9.36 -23.09
N CYS A 18 -2.16 8.39 -24.00
CA CYS A 18 -3.30 7.56 -24.38
C CYS A 18 -3.38 6.35 -23.41
N PRO A 19 -4.41 5.48 -23.43
CA PRO A 19 -4.54 4.41 -22.43
C PRO A 19 -3.37 3.44 -22.54
N SER A 20 -2.46 3.42 -21.57
CA SER A 20 -1.32 2.52 -21.66
C SER A 20 -0.81 2.05 -20.31
N VAL A 21 -0.47 0.76 -20.30
CA VAL A 21 0.50 0.15 -19.40
C VAL A 21 1.80 0.96 -19.53
N LEU A 22 2.33 1.44 -18.42
CA LEU A 22 3.54 2.26 -18.37
C LEU A 22 4.71 1.45 -17.84
N ALA A 23 5.86 1.58 -18.50
CA ALA A 23 7.14 1.03 -18.09
C ALA A 23 8.03 2.13 -17.48
N GLN A 24 8.78 1.79 -16.43
CA GLN A 24 9.81 2.66 -15.86
C GLN A 24 11.06 1.81 -15.58
N GLU A 25 12.21 2.25 -16.10
CA GLU A 25 13.48 1.54 -15.97
C GLU A 25 14.21 1.96 -14.68
N PRO A 26 14.46 1.04 -13.72
CA PRO A 26 15.46 1.26 -12.68
C PRO A 26 16.89 1.06 -13.20
N ALA A 27 17.88 1.63 -12.49
CA ALA A 27 19.30 1.54 -12.86
C ALA A 27 19.79 0.07 -12.87
N ALA A 28 20.35 -0.35 -14.01
CA ALA A 28 20.84 -1.71 -14.26
C ALA A 28 22.19 -2.00 -13.57
N PRO A 29 22.44 -3.24 -13.12
CA PRO A 29 23.81 -3.71 -12.88
C PRO A 29 24.53 -3.93 -14.23
N ALA A 30 25.85 -3.79 -14.23
CA ALA A 30 26.71 -3.70 -15.43
C ALA A 30 26.77 -4.95 -16.34
N ASP A 31 26.10 -6.06 -15.99
CA ASP A 31 26.26 -7.37 -16.65
C ASP A 31 24.97 -7.93 -17.31
N ALA A 32 23.87 -7.16 -17.38
CA ALA A 32 22.67 -7.61 -18.11
C ALA A 32 22.90 -7.55 -19.63
N SER A 33 22.92 -8.71 -20.30
CA SER A 33 23.28 -8.84 -21.72
C SER A 33 22.11 -8.82 -22.70
N GLY A 34 20.92 -8.46 -22.21
CA GLY A 34 19.66 -8.55 -22.94
C GLY A 34 18.70 -7.40 -22.63
N SER A 35 17.55 -7.44 -23.29
CA SER A 35 16.48 -6.46 -23.14
C SER A 35 15.15 -7.15 -22.84
N LEU A 36 14.26 -6.42 -22.16
CA LEU A 36 12.89 -6.81 -21.91
C LEU A 36 12.02 -5.56 -21.97
N SER A 37 11.02 -5.57 -22.85
CA SER A 37 10.08 -4.45 -23.01
C SER A 37 8.67 -4.98 -23.24
N LEU A 38 7.69 -4.10 -23.10
CA LEU A 38 6.31 -4.40 -23.47
C LEU A 38 6.09 -4.02 -24.94
N ASN A 39 5.62 -4.95 -25.75
CA ASN A 39 5.27 -4.66 -27.14
C ASN A 39 3.82 -4.16 -27.21
N THR A 40 3.66 -2.85 -27.43
CA THR A 40 2.35 -2.17 -27.44
C THR A 40 1.56 -2.36 -28.73
N ASP A 41 2.19 -2.89 -29.79
CA ASP A 41 1.56 -3.16 -31.08
C ASP A 41 0.95 -4.59 -31.14
N LYS A 42 1.19 -5.39 -30.10
CA LYS A 42 0.70 -6.75 -29.94
C LYS A 42 -0.37 -6.84 -28.85
N PRO A 43 -1.08 -7.98 -28.71
CA PRO A 43 -2.02 -8.19 -27.61
C PRO A 43 -1.42 -7.82 -26.25
N LEU A 44 -2.24 -7.28 -25.34
CA LEU A 44 -1.80 -6.85 -24.02
C LEU A 44 -1.00 -7.96 -23.31
N TRP A 45 0.01 -7.54 -22.55
CA TRP A 45 0.94 -8.42 -21.82
C TRP A 45 1.84 -9.28 -22.71
N THR A 46 2.17 -8.76 -23.90
CA THR A 46 3.22 -9.31 -24.76
C THR A 46 4.56 -8.65 -24.45
N PHE A 47 5.51 -9.48 -24.05
CA PHE A 47 6.87 -9.10 -23.72
C PHE A 47 7.80 -9.42 -24.88
N GLU A 48 8.46 -8.40 -25.40
CA GLU A 48 9.54 -8.54 -26.34
C GLU A 48 10.86 -8.66 -25.57
N TYR A 49 11.67 -9.64 -25.93
CA TYR A 49 12.93 -9.92 -25.23
C TYR A 49 14.07 -10.19 -26.21
N GLN A 50 15.29 -9.89 -25.77
CA GLN A 50 16.53 -10.26 -26.46
C GLN A 50 17.58 -10.69 -25.43
N THR A 51 18.45 -11.63 -25.80
CA THR A 51 19.59 -12.07 -25.00
C THR A 51 20.70 -12.63 -25.89
N SER A 52 21.95 -12.36 -25.53
CA SER A 52 23.12 -12.99 -26.15
C SER A 52 23.37 -14.44 -25.70
N THR A 53 22.61 -14.94 -24.72
CA THR A 53 22.77 -16.27 -24.12
C THR A 53 21.45 -17.07 -24.19
N PRO A 54 21.00 -17.49 -25.39
CA PRO A 54 19.81 -18.32 -25.53
C PRO A 54 19.96 -19.66 -24.83
N ASN A 55 18.90 -20.11 -24.16
CA ASN A 55 18.85 -21.39 -23.49
C ASN A 55 17.41 -21.86 -23.40
N LEU A 56 17.16 -23.16 -23.60
CA LEU A 56 15.81 -23.74 -23.55
C LEU A 56 15.07 -23.50 -22.21
N ALA A 57 15.81 -23.23 -21.14
CA ALA A 57 15.29 -22.91 -19.81
C ALA A 57 15.31 -21.42 -19.47
N ASN A 58 15.56 -20.51 -20.41
CA ASN A 58 15.34 -19.08 -20.17
C ASN A 58 13.84 -18.80 -20.10
N TRP A 59 13.41 -17.91 -19.19
CA TRP A 59 11.99 -17.69 -18.93
C TRP A 59 11.68 -16.26 -18.52
N ILE A 60 10.46 -15.83 -18.84
CA ILE A 60 9.92 -14.55 -18.38
C ILE A 60 8.91 -14.84 -17.28
N GLY A 61 9.14 -14.27 -16.11
CA GLY A 61 8.28 -14.39 -14.94
C GLY A 61 7.68 -13.05 -14.54
N LEU A 62 6.39 -13.04 -14.26
CA LEU A 62 5.69 -11.87 -13.75
C LEU A 62 5.46 -11.97 -12.23
N TYR A 63 5.78 -10.90 -11.52
CA TYR A 63 5.67 -10.79 -10.06
C TYR A 63 4.95 -9.49 -9.68
N TYR A 64 4.48 -9.38 -8.45
CA TYR A 64 4.00 -8.10 -7.93
C TYR A 64 5.21 -7.22 -7.57
N SER A 65 5.17 -5.92 -7.88
CA SER A 65 6.31 -5.02 -7.63
C SER A 65 6.61 -4.84 -6.14
N ALA A 66 5.58 -4.93 -5.31
CA ALA A 66 5.67 -4.67 -3.88
C ALA A 66 6.37 -5.77 -3.05
N GLY A 67 6.76 -6.89 -3.66
CA GLY A 67 7.58 -7.89 -2.97
C GLY A 67 7.54 -9.28 -3.57
N GLY A 68 8.68 -9.96 -3.47
CA GLY A 68 8.83 -11.40 -3.70
C GLY A 68 9.30 -11.80 -5.10
N GLY A 69 9.48 -10.84 -6.01
CA GLY A 69 10.22 -11.07 -7.25
C GLY A 69 11.71 -11.35 -7.01
N PRO A 70 12.46 -11.78 -8.04
CA PRO A 70 13.86 -12.17 -7.90
C PRO A 70 14.83 -10.98 -7.76
N VAL A 71 14.59 -10.12 -6.77
CA VAL A 71 15.43 -8.97 -6.45
C VAL A 71 16.85 -9.44 -6.09
N ASP A 72 17.86 -8.67 -6.46
CA ASP A 72 19.29 -9.03 -6.31
C ASP A 72 19.66 -10.38 -6.95
N GLN A 73 18.93 -10.80 -7.98
CA GLN A 73 19.17 -12.03 -8.74
C GLN A 73 19.07 -13.33 -7.92
N LYS A 74 18.30 -13.31 -6.83
CA LYS A 74 18.03 -14.49 -5.98
C LYS A 74 16.55 -14.83 -6.00
N LYS A 75 16.20 -16.07 -5.64
CA LYS A 75 14.79 -16.45 -5.46
C LYS A 75 14.17 -15.56 -4.40
N GLY A 76 13.12 -14.82 -4.77
CA GLY A 76 12.37 -14.01 -3.82
C GLY A 76 11.45 -14.86 -2.93
N SER A 77 10.69 -14.18 -2.06
CA SER A 77 9.75 -14.81 -1.14
C SER A 77 8.49 -15.39 -1.82
N SER A 78 8.27 -15.12 -3.11
CA SER A 78 7.11 -15.60 -3.86
C SER A 78 7.51 -16.31 -5.16
N ASN A 79 6.62 -17.20 -5.64
CA ASN A 79 6.72 -17.74 -6.98
C ASN A 79 6.17 -16.70 -7.99
N SER A 80 6.55 -16.85 -9.26
CA SER A 80 5.96 -16.04 -10.34
C SER A 80 4.44 -16.27 -10.43
N ILE A 81 3.71 -15.18 -10.66
CA ILE A 81 2.25 -15.17 -10.83
C ILE A 81 1.87 -15.87 -12.13
N LYS A 82 2.61 -15.50 -13.19
CA LYS A 82 2.53 -16.07 -14.53
C LYS A 82 3.96 -16.18 -15.02
N TRP A 83 4.23 -17.19 -15.82
CA TRP A 83 5.52 -17.33 -16.47
C TRP A 83 5.38 -18.12 -17.77
N LYS A 84 6.34 -17.94 -18.67
CA LYS A 84 6.51 -18.75 -19.87
C LYS A 84 7.99 -18.84 -20.24
N TRP A 85 8.37 -19.90 -20.94
CA TRP A 85 9.70 -20.05 -21.52
C TRP A 85 9.94 -18.99 -22.61
N ALA A 86 11.17 -18.52 -22.69
CA ALA A 86 11.69 -17.52 -23.61
C ALA A 86 13.06 -18.00 -24.14
N PRO A 87 13.09 -19.11 -24.92
CA PRO A 87 14.32 -19.90 -25.08
C PRO A 87 15.28 -19.36 -26.15
N HIS A 88 14.81 -18.47 -27.01
CA HIS A 88 15.54 -18.02 -28.19
C HIS A 88 16.41 -16.79 -27.89
N ALA A 89 17.24 -16.38 -28.84
CA ALA A 89 18.05 -15.16 -28.70
C ALA A 89 17.17 -13.90 -28.70
N GLU A 90 16.01 -13.97 -29.34
CA GLU A 90 15.00 -12.92 -29.35
C GLU A 90 13.60 -13.52 -29.56
N GLY A 91 12.56 -12.76 -29.20
CA GLY A 91 11.19 -13.10 -29.55
C GLY A 91 10.15 -12.41 -28.67
N ASP A 92 8.92 -12.90 -28.76
CA ASP A 92 7.79 -12.42 -27.97
C ASP A 92 7.23 -13.51 -27.07
N VAL A 93 6.86 -13.13 -25.85
CA VAL A 93 6.13 -13.97 -24.91
C VAL A 93 4.90 -13.22 -24.42
N GLN A 94 3.71 -13.73 -24.75
CA GLN A 94 2.48 -13.23 -24.16
C GLN A 94 2.15 -13.99 -22.86
N LEU A 95 2.02 -13.28 -21.75
CA LEU A 95 1.50 -13.84 -20.50
C LEU A 95 -0.03 -13.64 -20.42
N ASP A 96 -0.73 -14.64 -19.89
CA ASP A 96 -2.19 -14.54 -19.69
C ASP A 96 -2.51 -13.46 -18.65
N PHE A 97 -3.35 -12.50 -19.06
CA PHE A 97 -3.68 -11.30 -18.28
C PHE A 97 -5.08 -11.29 -17.69
N GLY A 98 -5.99 -12.18 -18.14
CA GLY A 98 -7.41 -12.11 -17.77
C GLY A 98 -7.66 -12.33 -16.28
N SER A 99 -6.76 -13.05 -15.62
CA SER A 99 -6.79 -13.33 -14.17
C SER A 99 -5.89 -12.40 -13.34
N LEU A 100 -5.18 -11.46 -13.97
CA LEU A 100 -4.37 -10.50 -13.23
C LEU A 100 -5.26 -9.44 -12.60
N GLU A 101 -5.00 -9.07 -11.36
CA GLU A 101 -5.71 -8.00 -10.67
C GLU A 101 -5.12 -6.61 -11.04
N PRO A 102 -5.82 -5.50 -10.81
CA PRO A 102 -5.21 -4.18 -10.90
C PRO A 102 -4.06 -4.02 -9.88
N GLY A 103 -2.93 -3.47 -10.31
CA GLY A 103 -1.76 -3.30 -9.43
C GLY A 103 -0.44 -3.07 -10.16
N ASN A 104 0.62 -2.91 -9.38
CA ASN A 104 1.99 -2.77 -9.88
C ASN A 104 2.65 -4.16 -9.96
N TYR A 105 3.24 -4.43 -11.11
CA TYR A 105 3.91 -5.68 -11.45
C TYR A 105 5.33 -5.44 -11.91
N THR A 106 6.19 -6.44 -11.74
CA THR A 106 7.53 -6.48 -12.32
C THR A 106 7.69 -7.75 -13.14
N ALA A 107 8.05 -7.60 -14.41
CA ALA A 107 8.48 -8.72 -15.23
C ALA A 107 10.00 -8.87 -15.17
N PHE A 108 10.45 -10.11 -15.02
CA PHE A 108 11.86 -10.47 -15.00
C PHE A 108 12.14 -11.45 -16.14
N PHE A 109 13.17 -11.19 -16.92
CA PHE A 109 13.72 -12.15 -17.86
C PHE A 109 14.90 -12.87 -17.21
N LEU A 110 14.79 -14.20 -17.08
CA LEU A 110 15.58 -15.00 -16.14
C LEU A 110 16.29 -16.17 -16.84
N ALA A 111 17.53 -16.43 -16.44
CA ALA A 111 18.40 -17.41 -17.08
C ALA A 111 18.22 -18.85 -16.58
N ASN A 112 18.27 -19.82 -17.49
CA ASN A 112 18.56 -21.24 -17.21
C ASN A 112 17.70 -21.90 -16.10
N GLY A 113 16.42 -21.54 -15.99
CA GLY A 113 15.50 -22.02 -14.95
C GLY A 113 15.80 -21.49 -13.55
N GLY A 114 16.79 -20.61 -13.42
CA GLY A 114 17.17 -19.91 -12.20
C GLY A 114 16.57 -18.51 -12.09
N TYR A 115 17.20 -17.67 -11.27
CA TYR A 115 16.73 -16.34 -10.88
C TYR A 115 17.70 -15.21 -11.23
N THR A 116 18.76 -15.53 -11.99
CA THR A 116 19.72 -14.57 -12.56
C THR A 116 19.08 -13.81 -13.70
N TRP A 117 19.25 -12.49 -13.72
CA TRP A 117 18.61 -11.62 -14.71
C TRP A 117 19.35 -11.67 -16.05
N LEU A 118 18.59 -11.73 -17.14
CA LEU A 118 19.09 -11.55 -18.51
C LEU A 118 18.89 -10.11 -19.01
N ALA A 119 17.98 -9.35 -18.37
CA ALA A 119 17.67 -7.97 -18.69
C ALA A 119 17.26 -7.22 -17.41
N PRO A 120 17.34 -5.87 -17.39
CA PRO A 120 16.79 -5.08 -16.30
C PRO A 120 15.29 -5.41 -16.05
N PRO A 121 14.84 -5.48 -14.78
CA PRO A 121 13.44 -5.75 -14.48
C PRO A 121 12.52 -4.66 -15.01
N LEU A 122 11.42 -5.07 -15.64
CA LEU A 122 10.46 -4.16 -16.25
C LEU A 122 9.30 -3.93 -15.29
N GLN A 123 9.14 -2.71 -14.77
CA GLN A 123 7.98 -2.31 -13.98
C GLN A 123 6.76 -2.08 -14.88
N ILE A 124 5.59 -2.51 -14.45
CA ILE A 124 4.37 -2.57 -15.26
C ILE A 124 3.19 -2.23 -14.36
N ILE A 125 2.38 -1.27 -14.75
CA ILE A 125 1.16 -0.93 -14.01
C ILE A 125 -0.05 -1.49 -14.76
N LYS A 126 -0.76 -2.45 -14.14
CA LYS A 126 -2.11 -2.80 -14.58
C LYS A 126 -3.09 -1.81 -13.95
N GLY A 127 -3.66 -0.95 -14.78
CA GLY A 127 -4.78 -0.10 -14.37
C GLY A 127 -5.97 -0.92 -13.87
N ARG A 128 -6.88 -0.27 -13.12
CA ARG A 128 -8.22 -0.81 -12.85
C ARG A 128 -8.95 -1.08 -14.17
N GLU A 129 -9.92 -1.99 -14.17
CA GLU A 129 -10.82 -2.17 -15.33
C GLU A 129 -11.32 -0.79 -15.76
N LEU A 130 -10.92 -0.38 -16.96
CA LEU A 130 -11.23 0.93 -17.53
C LEU A 130 -12.57 0.91 -18.26
N ASP A 131 -13.23 -0.26 -18.33
CA ASP A 131 -14.50 -0.41 -19.00
C ASP A 131 -15.65 0.19 -18.17
N GLY A 132 -16.68 0.64 -18.88
CA GLY A 132 -17.83 1.32 -18.29
C GLY A 132 -17.61 2.82 -18.05
N ASP A 133 -18.65 3.48 -17.52
CA ASP A 133 -18.64 4.93 -17.35
C ASP A 133 -17.69 5.40 -16.25
N VAL A 134 -17.15 6.61 -16.41
CA VAL A 134 -16.39 7.29 -15.35
C VAL A 134 -17.22 7.32 -14.09
N LYS A 135 -16.63 6.86 -12.98
CA LYS A 135 -17.26 6.91 -11.66
C LYS A 135 -16.24 7.19 -10.57
N PHE A 136 -16.56 8.12 -9.69
CA PHE A 136 -15.88 8.26 -8.42
C PHE A 136 -16.28 7.08 -7.51
N ILE A 137 -15.27 6.36 -6.99
CA ILE A 137 -15.47 5.31 -5.96
C ILE A 137 -16.04 5.94 -4.69
N VAL A 138 -15.59 7.17 -4.40
CA VAL A 138 -16.10 8.04 -3.36
C VAL A 138 -16.17 9.47 -3.90
N SER A 139 -17.33 10.10 -3.79
CA SER A 139 -17.63 11.42 -4.40
C SER A 139 -17.96 12.50 -3.38
N ASP A 140 -17.86 12.19 -2.08
CA ASP A 140 -18.00 13.15 -0.97
C ASP A 140 -17.05 12.69 0.14
N VAL A 141 -15.83 13.24 0.13
CA VAL A 141 -14.78 12.83 1.08
C VAL A 141 -13.91 14.00 1.52
N SER A 142 -13.48 13.93 2.78
CA SER A 142 -12.47 14.82 3.32
C SER A 142 -11.06 14.33 2.95
N LEU A 143 -10.31 15.18 2.28
CA LEU A 143 -8.90 14.98 1.99
C LEU A 143 -8.04 15.40 3.20
N PRO A 144 -6.71 15.13 3.20
CA PRO A 144 -5.83 15.60 4.28
C PRO A 144 -6.00 17.09 4.57
N ASN A 145 -5.84 17.47 5.84
CA ASN A 145 -5.97 18.87 6.26
C ASN A 145 -4.89 19.74 5.60
N ALA A 146 -5.20 21.02 5.41
CA ALA A 146 -4.26 22.05 5.01
C ALA A 146 -4.10 23.09 6.12
N ARG A 147 -3.08 23.93 6.02
CA ARG A 147 -2.85 25.07 6.92
C ARG A 147 -2.50 26.32 6.12
N VAL A 148 -3.00 27.47 6.58
CA VAL A 148 -2.69 28.77 5.97
C VAL A 148 -1.18 29.01 5.94
N GLY A 149 -0.65 29.27 4.75
CA GLY A 149 0.76 29.50 4.48
C GLY A 149 1.55 28.25 4.09
N ASP A 150 1.03 27.04 4.32
CA ASP A 150 1.71 25.79 3.96
C ASP A 150 1.37 25.38 2.52
N GLY A 151 2.35 24.80 1.83
CA GLY A 151 2.13 24.15 0.54
C GLY A 151 1.26 22.90 0.69
N TYR A 152 0.28 22.74 -0.18
CA TYR A 152 -0.62 21.58 -0.24
C TYR A 152 -0.45 20.84 -1.56
N SER A 153 -0.45 19.50 -1.50
CA SER A 153 -0.47 18.62 -2.66
C SER A 153 -1.13 17.28 -2.28
N HIS A 154 -2.11 16.84 -3.06
CA HIS A 154 -2.76 15.55 -2.86
C HIS A 154 -3.29 14.96 -4.17
N SER A 155 -3.12 13.66 -4.37
CA SER A 155 -3.61 12.96 -5.56
C SER A 155 -4.98 12.35 -5.30
N ILE A 156 -5.93 12.59 -6.21
CA ILE A 156 -7.25 11.94 -6.22
C ILE A 156 -7.44 11.02 -7.43
N ARG A 157 -6.40 10.85 -8.25
CA ARG A 157 -6.45 10.01 -9.46
C ARG A 157 -6.96 8.61 -9.15
N GLY A 158 -6.59 8.10 -7.99
CA GLY A 158 -6.94 6.77 -7.53
C GLY A 158 -8.35 6.63 -6.94
N LEU A 159 -9.14 7.70 -6.86
CA LEU A 159 -10.51 7.67 -6.38
C LEU A 159 -11.54 7.52 -7.50
N VAL A 160 -11.08 7.42 -8.76
CA VAL A 160 -11.91 7.28 -9.95
C VAL A 160 -11.63 5.96 -10.66
N ARG A 161 -12.66 5.41 -11.30
CA ARG A 161 -12.61 4.19 -12.12
C ARG A 161 -13.41 4.36 -13.43
N GLY A 162 -13.28 3.40 -14.33
CA GLY A 162 -13.97 3.38 -15.62
C GLY A 162 -13.44 4.45 -16.59
N GLY A 163 -14.27 4.81 -17.56
CA GLY A 163 -14.09 5.92 -18.48
C GLY A 163 -13.44 5.55 -19.81
N GLY A 164 -12.72 4.43 -19.90
CA GLY A 164 -11.92 4.05 -21.05
C GLY A 164 -10.83 5.09 -21.38
N GLY A 165 -9.70 4.68 -21.95
CA GLY A 165 -8.71 5.68 -22.36
C GLY A 165 -7.96 6.33 -21.20
N THR A 166 -7.45 7.53 -21.44
CA THR A 166 -6.76 8.35 -20.44
C THR A 166 -7.74 9.20 -19.67
N MET A 167 -7.73 9.06 -18.34
CA MET A 167 -8.52 9.92 -17.46
C MET A 167 -7.91 11.32 -17.35
N LYS A 168 -8.75 12.35 -17.47
CA LYS A 168 -8.37 13.75 -17.25
C LYS A 168 -9.24 14.41 -16.18
N PHE A 169 -8.61 15.28 -15.39
CA PHE A 169 -9.25 15.97 -14.27
C PHE A 169 -9.26 17.49 -14.48
N SER A 170 -10.33 18.13 -14.05
CA SER A 170 -10.44 19.59 -14.04
C SER A 170 -11.27 20.06 -12.86
N SER A 171 -11.13 21.34 -12.49
CA SER A 171 -12.10 21.97 -11.61
C SER A 171 -13.47 22.05 -12.29
N GLU A 172 -14.53 21.93 -11.49
CA GLU A 172 -15.89 22.22 -11.92
C GLU A 172 -16.51 23.15 -10.88
N GLY A 173 -16.77 24.40 -11.24
CA GLY A 173 -17.43 25.35 -10.33
C GLY A 173 -16.66 25.70 -9.05
N SER A 174 -15.35 25.46 -8.95
CA SER A 174 -14.56 25.83 -7.77
C SER A 174 -14.38 27.34 -7.66
N ASN A 175 -14.76 27.90 -6.52
CA ASN A 175 -14.54 29.27 -6.07
C ASN A 175 -13.44 29.36 -4.97
N VAL A 176 -12.66 28.29 -4.77
CA VAL A 176 -11.57 28.28 -3.78
C VAL A 176 -10.28 28.74 -4.47
N ASP A 177 -9.94 30.01 -4.30
CA ASP A 177 -8.89 30.71 -5.05
C ASP A 177 -7.49 30.08 -4.98
N TRP A 178 -7.19 29.37 -3.89
CA TRP A 178 -5.88 28.75 -3.71
C TRP A 178 -5.76 27.37 -4.34
N ILE A 179 -6.87 26.72 -4.69
CA ILE A 179 -6.88 25.34 -5.20
C ILE A 179 -6.69 25.31 -6.71
N LYS A 180 -5.73 24.50 -7.14
CA LYS A 180 -5.50 24.15 -8.55
C LYS A 180 -5.62 22.64 -8.71
N ILE A 181 -6.30 22.21 -9.79
CA ILE A 181 -6.46 20.80 -10.16
C ILE A 181 -5.72 20.57 -11.47
N SER A 182 -4.71 19.70 -11.44
CA SER A 182 -3.99 19.31 -12.64
C SER A 182 -4.78 18.32 -13.48
N ALA A 183 -4.43 18.21 -14.76
CA ALA A 183 -5.02 17.26 -15.69
C ALA A 183 -4.86 15.79 -15.25
N ASP A 184 -3.89 15.49 -14.40
CA ASP A 184 -3.60 14.14 -13.89
C ASP A 184 -4.18 13.88 -12.49
N GLY A 185 -5.00 14.80 -11.97
CA GLY A 185 -5.73 14.62 -10.71
C GLY A 185 -4.94 14.98 -9.46
N ILE A 186 -3.96 15.89 -9.57
CA ILE A 186 -3.27 16.48 -8.41
C ILE A 186 -3.97 17.77 -8.01
N ILE A 187 -4.40 17.83 -6.75
CA ILE A 187 -4.91 19.02 -6.08
C ILE A 187 -3.74 19.69 -5.40
N SER A 188 -3.49 20.97 -5.70
CA SER A 188 -2.34 21.70 -5.14
C SER A 188 -2.67 23.17 -4.88
N GLY A 189 -1.86 23.81 -4.03
CA GLY A 189 -2.01 25.23 -3.72
C GLY A 189 -1.45 25.62 -2.37
N THR A 190 -1.71 26.86 -1.95
CA THR A 190 -1.34 27.38 -0.63
C THR A 190 -2.51 28.19 -0.08
N PRO A 191 -3.20 27.72 0.99
CA PRO A 191 -4.29 28.48 1.57
C PRO A 191 -3.82 29.84 2.07
N THR A 192 -4.55 30.90 1.70
CA THR A 192 -4.25 32.30 2.05
C THR A 192 -5.09 32.81 3.22
N SER A 193 -6.23 32.17 3.48
CA SER A 193 -7.11 32.43 4.62
C SER A 193 -7.64 31.13 5.19
N SER A 194 -7.96 31.11 6.49
CA SER A 194 -8.67 29.98 7.07
C SER A 194 -10.15 30.16 6.75
N ALA A 195 -10.71 29.17 6.05
CA ALA A 195 -12.14 29.10 5.76
C ALA A 195 -12.85 28.05 6.64
N ASP A 196 -12.15 27.50 7.65
CA ASP A 196 -12.42 26.22 8.34
C ASP A 196 -12.48 25.00 7.42
N LYS A 197 -13.18 25.10 6.28
CA LYS A 197 -13.31 24.10 5.23
C LYS A 197 -13.23 24.73 3.84
N ALA A 198 -12.46 24.11 2.96
CA ALA A 198 -12.49 24.38 1.52
C ALA A 198 -13.27 23.26 0.84
N VAL A 199 -14.39 23.60 0.20
CA VAL A 199 -15.25 22.64 -0.52
C VAL A 199 -15.20 22.97 -2.01
N PHE A 200 -14.92 21.97 -2.85
CA PHE A 200 -14.76 22.16 -4.28
C PHE A 200 -15.17 20.90 -5.04
N THR A 201 -15.57 21.08 -6.30
CA THR A 201 -15.97 19.98 -7.18
C THR A 201 -14.89 19.73 -8.23
N VAL A 202 -14.60 18.46 -8.45
CA VAL A 202 -13.68 17.97 -9.48
C VAL A 202 -14.47 17.20 -10.52
N ARG A 203 -14.24 17.50 -11.78
CA ARG A 203 -14.72 16.71 -12.91
C ARG A 203 -13.65 15.76 -13.39
N ALA A 204 -13.99 14.48 -13.50
CA ALA A 204 -13.18 13.45 -14.14
C ALA A 204 -13.80 13.11 -15.50
N THR A 205 -12.99 13.08 -16.55
CA THR A 205 -13.40 12.86 -17.94
C THR A 205 -12.58 11.71 -18.54
N GLY A 206 -13.27 10.66 -18.97
CA GLY A 206 -12.70 9.54 -19.72
C GLY A 206 -12.85 9.76 -21.22
N ARG A 207 -12.76 8.69 -22.00
CA ARG A 207 -12.95 8.72 -23.46
C ARG A 207 -14.36 9.18 -23.84
N ASP A 208 -15.38 8.54 -23.28
CA ASP A 208 -16.78 8.68 -23.73
C ASP A 208 -17.75 9.10 -22.60
N SER A 209 -17.26 9.26 -21.37
CA SER A 209 -18.07 9.60 -20.20
C SER A 209 -17.32 10.53 -19.23
N ALA A 210 -18.07 11.15 -18.33
CA ALA A 210 -17.52 12.01 -17.28
C ALA A 210 -18.37 11.91 -16.02
N ALA A 211 -17.74 12.16 -14.87
CA ALA A 211 -18.42 12.26 -13.59
C ALA A 211 -17.80 13.37 -12.74
N SER A 212 -18.52 13.79 -11.71
CA SER A 212 -18.09 14.82 -10.78
C SER A 212 -18.06 14.30 -9.35
N GLY A 213 -17.11 14.79 -8.57
CA GLY A 213 -16.96 14.47 -7.15
C GLY A 213 -16.72 15.74 -6.34
N VAL A 214 -17.28 15.79 -5.14
CA VAL A 214 -17.13 16.88 -4.19
C VAL A 214 -16.09 16.48 -3.15
N PHE A 215 -15.16 17.38 -2.88
CA PHE A 215 -14.08 17.16 -1.92
C PHE A 215 -14.05 18.29 -0.90
N THR A 216 -13.69 17.92 0.33
CA THR A 216 -13.51 18.87 1.43
C THR A 216 -12.09 18.80 1.95
N ILE A 217 -11.47 19.96 2.21
CA ILE A 217 -10.19 20.07 2.93
C ILE A 217 -10.43 20.95 4.16
N ASN A 218 -10.14 20.47 5.36
CA ASN A 218 -10.16 21.35 6.54
C ASN A 218 -8.92 22.25 6.51
N VAL A 219 -9.08 23.55 6.75
CA VAL A 219 -8.00 24.54 6.65
C VAL A 219 -7.73 25.17 8.01
N ALA A 220 -6.68 24.69 8.68
CA ALA A 220 -6.20 25.26 9.93
C ALA A 220 -5.66 26.69 9.73
N GLY A 221 -5.85 27.55 10.73
CA GLY A 221 -5.24 28.87 10.77
C GLY A 221 -3.71 28.82 10.79
N SER A 222 -3.06 29.91 10.37
CA SER A 222 -1.59 29.99 10.34
C SER A 222 -1.01 29.77 11.73
N GLY A 223 0.06 28.96 11.82
CA GLY A 223 0.71 28.60 13.08
C GLY A 223 -0.13 27.73 14.03
N LYS A 224 -1.34 27.30 13.64
CA LYS A 224 -2.14 26.34 14.40
C LYS A 224 -1.70 24.91 14.08
N ALA A 225 -2.01 23.98 14.98
CA ALA A 225 -1.76 22.56 14.75
C ALA A 225 -2.51 22.09 13.49
N LEU A 226 -1.82 21.37 12.61
CA LEU A 226 -2.44 20.78 11.41
C LEU A 226 -3.48 19.70 11.77
N LEU A 227 -3.26 19.04 12.91
CA LEU A 227 -4.12 17.98 13.46
C LEU A 227 -4.28 18.16 14.97
N SER A 228 -5.52 18.35 15.43
CA SER A 228 -5.85 18.46 16.86
C SER A 228 -6.24 17.13 17.50
N GLN A 229 -6.66 16.16 16.70
CA GLN A 229 -7.05 14.82 17.14
C GLN A 229 -6.58 13.80 16.11
N LEU A 230 -5.77 12.84 16.52
CA LEU A 230 -5.34 11.73 15.69
C LEU A 230 -6.40 10.61 15.70
N LYS A 231 -6.81 10.16 14.51
CA LYS A 231 -7.69 8.99 14.35
C LYS A 231 -6.90 7.80 13.83
N VAL A 232 -6.81 6.76 14.64
CA VAL A 232 -6.09 5.52 14.30
C VAL A 232 -7.08 4.40 13.99
N LEU A 233 -6.80 3.62 12.95
CA LEU A 233 -7.54 2.41 12.59
C LEU A 233 -6.59 1.20 12.53
N THR A 234 -7.11 0.04 12.90
CA THR A 234 -6.48 -1.25 12.59
C THR A 234 -7.44 -2.09 11.77
N LEU A 235 -6.94 -2.76 10.73
CA LEU A 235 -7.76 -3.53 9.80
C LEU A 235 -7.01 -4.76 9.29
N ASN A 236 -7.50 -5.94 9.69
CA ASN A 236 -7.20 -7.18 8.99
C ASN A 236 -8.08 -7.25 7.73
N MET A 237 -7.46 -7.41 6.56
CA MET A 237 -8.17 -7.39 5.28
C MET A 237 -8.78 -8.74 4.86
N TRP A 238 -8.55 -9.82 5.60
CA TRP A 238 -8.96 -11.19 5.23
C TRP A 238 -8.49 -11.60 3.83
N ASN A 239 -7.25 -12.05 3.77
CA ASN A 239 -6.49 -12.39 2.56
C ASN A 239 -6.45 -11.22 1.58
N GLY A 240 -6.11 -10.02 2.06
CA GLY A 240 -6.06 -8.82 1.23
C GLY A 240 -7.42 -8.31 0.73
N GLY A 241 -8.51 -8.89 1.21
CA GLY A 241 -9.88 -8.66 0.77
C GLY A 241 -10.30 -9.52 -0.42
N THR A 242 -9.40 -10.36 -0.94
CA THR A 242 -9.60 -11.10 -2.20
C THR A 242 -10.77 -12.10 -2.15
N ARG A 243 -11.28 -12.41 -0.97
CA ARG A 243 -12.50 -13.20 -0.77
C ARG A 243 -13.80 -12.41 -1.04
N VAL A 244 -13.70 -11.11 -1.30
CA VAL A 244 -14.84 -10.22 -1.51
C VAL A 244 -14.82 -9.70 -2.96
N THR A 245 -15.92 -9.89 -3.69
CA THR A 245 -16.07 -9.30 -5.03
C THR A 245 -15.95 -7.77 -4.96
N SER A 246 -15.17 -7.19 -5.87
CA SER A 246 -14.88 -5.75 -5.93
C SER A 246 -14.26 -5.20 -4.64
N TYR A 247 -13.42 -6.00 -3.96
CA TYR A 247 -12.77 -5.61 -2.71
C TYR A 247 -11.99 -4.31 -2.82
N HIS A 248 -11.37 -4.02 -3.97
CA HIS A 248 -10.63 -2.78 -4.19
C HIS A 248 -11.52 -1.55 -3.95
N ASP A 249 -12.63 -1.42 -4.67
CA ASP A 249 -13.51 -0.25 -4.57
C ASP A 249 -14.11 -0.14 -3.16
N LYS A 250 -14.45 -1.27 -2.55
CA LYS A 250 -14.98 -1.31 -1.18
C LYS A 250 -13.95 -0.84 -0.14
N GLN A 251 -12.71 -1.30 -0.24
CA GLN A 251 -11.62 -0.89 0.65
C GLN A 251 -11.28 0.58 0.47
N VAL A 252 -11.14 1.07 -0.77
CA VAL A 252 -10.88 2.49 -1.04
C VAL A 252 -12.00 3.34 -0.47
N LYS A 253 -13.27 2.98 -0.73
CA LYS A 253 -14.43 3.70 -0.20
C LYS A 253 -14.43 3.71 1.33
N PHE A 254 -14.20 2.56 1.97
CA PHE A 254 -14.16 2.45 3.43
C PHE A 254 -13.05 3.30 4.03
N LEU A 255 -11.81 3.15 3.56
CA LEU A 255 -10.65 3.88 4.08
C LEU A 255 -10.80 5.38 3.88
N ALA A 256 -11.18 5.82 2.68
CA ALA A 256 -11.39 7.24 2.38
C ALA A 256 -12.50 7.86 3.26
N SER A 257 -13.58 7.12 3.54
CA SER A 257 -14.72 7.62 4.31
C SER A 257 -14.60 7.40 5.83
N SER A 258 -13.62 6.60 6.29
CA SER A 258 -13.47 6.22 7.70
C SER A 258 -13.11 7.39 8.61
N GLY A 259 -12.52 8.44 8.04
CA GLY A 259 -11.90 9.52 8.79
C GLY A 259 -10.60 9.14 9.49
N ALA A 260 -10.08 7.92 9.30
CA ALA A 260 -8.79 7.51 9.84
C ALA A 260 -7.65 8.32 9.21
N ASP A 261 -6.62 8.59 9.99
CA ASP A 261 -5.43 9.34 9.60
C ASP A 261 -4.22 8.43 9.40
N VAL A 262 -4.11 7.40 10.24
CA VAL A 262 -3.12 6.33 10.14
C VAL A 262 -3.81 4.99 10.34
N VAL A 263 -3.47 4.01 9.49
CA VAL A 263 -4.09 2.69 9.47
C VAL A 263 -3.02 1.62 9.54
N GLY A 264 -3.09 0.74 10.55
CA GLY A 264 -2.32 -0.49 10.60
C GLY A 264 -3.06 -1.62 9.91
N ILE A 265 -2.47 -2.19 8.86
CA ILE A 265 -3.05 -3.23 8.02
C ILE A 265 -2.44 -4.61 8.34
N GLN A 266 -3.29 -5.64 8.39
CA GLN A 266 -2.90 -7.05 8.46
C GLN A 266 -3.46 -7.83 7.26
N GLU A 267 -2.86 -8.98 6.98
CA GLU A 267 -3.13 -9.78 5.79
C GLU A 267 -2.89 -9.01 4.49
N ASP A 268 -1.76 -8.30 4.40
CA ASP A 268 -1.29 -7.59 3.20
C ASP A 268 -0.82 -8.53 2.07
N GLN A 269 -0.81 -9.84 2.32
CA GLN A 269 -0.56 -10.90 1.33
C GLN A 269 0.71 -10.68 0.49
N GLN A 270 1.88 -10.76 1.11
CA GLN A 270 3.19 -10.50 0.48
C GLN A 270 3.34 -9.04 0.01
N GLY A 271 2.84 -8.10 0.81
CA GLY A 271 3.02 -6.67 0.56
C GLY A 271 2.16 -6.07 -0.56
N ARG A 272 1.16 -6.81 -1.07
CA ARG A 272 0.52 -6.50 -2.35
C ARG A 272 -0.52 -5.39 -2.26
N HIS A 273 -1.21 -5.27 -1.12
CA HIS A 273 -2.44 -4.50 -1.05
C HIS A 273 -2.23 -3.10 -0.48
N VAL A 274 -1.28 -2.91 0.44
CA VAL A 274 -0.95 -1.62 1.04
C VAL A 274 -0.48 -0.61 -0.01
N PRO A 275 0.51 -0.90 -0.88
CA PRO A 275 0.92 0.06 -1.92
C PRO A 275 -0.22 0.39 -2.89
N ARG A 276 -0.99 -0.61 -3.31
CA ARG A 276 -2.18 -0.41 -4.16
C ARG A 276 -3.21 0.52 -3.52
N LEU A 277 -3.47 0.37 -2.23
CA LEU A 277 -4.41 1.23 -1.50
C LEU A 277 -3.83 2.64 -1.30
N ALA A 278 -2.53 2.75 -1.03
CA ALA A 278 -1.82 4.01 -0.92
C ALA A 278 -1.89 4.82 -2.22
N ASP A 279 -1.60 4.18 -3.35
CA ASP A 279 -1.73 4.76 -4.69
C ASP A 279 -3.17 5.20 -4.98
N ALA A 280 -4.16 4.41 -4.54
CA ALA A 280 -5.57 4.73 -4.73
C ALA A 280 -6.00 5.95 -3.90
N LEU A 281 -5.54 6.05 -2.66
CA LEU A 281 -5.91 7.07 -1.70
C LEU A 281 -5.06 8.35 -1.81
N GLY A 282 -3.90 8.29 -2.49
CA GLY A 282 -2.90 9.36 -2.47
C GLY A 282 -2.19 9.48 -1.11
N TRP A 283 -2.02 8.36 -0.40
CA TRP A 283 -1.46 8.30 0.96
C TRP A 283 -0.02 7.75 0.94
N TYR A 284 0.72 8.02 2.02
CA TYR A 284 2.01 7.39 2.29
C TYR A 284 1.80 5.97 2.80
N HIS A 285 2.80 5.12 2.61
CA HIS A 285 2.72 3.75 3.09
C HIS A 285 4.07 3.17 3.47
N TRP A 286 3.99 2.15 4.31
CA TRP A 286 5.06 1.20 4.56
C TRP A 286 4.49 -0.21 4.44
N SER A 287 5.19 -1.10 3.76
CA SER A 287 4.82 -2.51 3.67
C SER A 287 5.99 -3.36 4.11
N SER A 288 5.70 -4.39 4.89
CA SER A 288 6.70 -5.36 5.30
C SER A 288 7.15 -6.29 4.16
N GLY A 289 6.58 -6.16 2.95
CA GLY A 289 6.71 -7.13 1.86
C GLY A 289 6.05 -8.48 2.18
N GLY A 290 5.20 -8.51 3.22
CA GLY A 290 4.72 -9.73 3.87
C GLY A 290 3.26 -9.58 4.31
N ASP A 291 3.03 -9.69 5.62
CA ASP A 291 1.68 -9.80 6.17
C ASP A 291 1.12 -8.50 6.73
N VAL A 292 1.98 -7.52 7.04
CA VAL A 292 1.59 -6.27 7.70
C VAL A 292 2.05 -5.03 6.93
N GLY A 293 1.32 -3.94 7.11
CA GLY A 293 1.73 -2.65 6.55
C GLY A 293 0.99 -1.49 7.20
N ILE A 294 1.35 -0.28 6.80
CA ILE A 294 0.84 0.97 7.36
C ILE A 294 0.46 1.89 6.22
N LEU A 295 -0.72 2.50 6.32
CA LEU A 295 -1.16 3.61 5.46
C LEU A 295 -1.23 4.88 6.31
N SER A 296 -0.78 6.01 5.77
CA SER A 296 -0.75 7.29 6.48
C SER A 296 -1.07 8.45 5.53
N LYS A 297 -1.97 9.35 5.94
CA LYS A 297 -2.15 10.64 5.24
C LYS A 297 -0.89 11.52 5.30
N TYR A 298 0.00 11.25 6.25
CA TYR A 298 1.16 12.06 6.59
C TYR A 298 2.48 11.38 6.24
N PRO A 299 3.55 12.14 5.95
CA PRO A 299 4.85 11.59 5.57
C PRO A 299 5.42 10.61 6.59
N ILE A 300 5.93 9.48 6.08
CA ILE A 300 6.78 8.57 6.83
C ILE A 300 8.21 9.13 6.75
N VAL A 301 8.81 9.39 7.91
CA VAL A 301 10.12 10.04 8.04
C VAL A 301 11.22 9.09 8.53
N GLU A 302 10.86 7.91 8.99
CA GLU A 302 11.80 6.86 9.39
C GLU A 302 11.14 5.48 9.26
N ASP A 303 11.88 4.51 8.76
CA ASP A 303 11.46 3.11 8.65
C ASP A 303 12.23 2.27 9.70
N TYR A 304 11.50 1.65 10.64
CA TYR A 304 12.09 0.75 11.64
C TYR A 304 12.23 -0.70 11.16
N GLY A 305 11.69 -1.00 9.99
CA GLY A 305 11.73 -2.30 9.36
C GLY A 305 10.82 -3.32 10.01
N VAL A 306 11.00 -4.56 9.57
CA VAL A 306 10.33 -5.74 10.11
C VAL A 306 11.04 -6.16 11.40
N ILE A 307 10.27 -6.41 12.46
CA ILE A 307 10.80 -6.73 13.81
C ILE A 307 10.64 -8.21 14.15
N SER A 308 9.46 -8.80 13.97
CA SER A 308 9.19 -10.20 14.39
C SER A 308 8.75 -11.09 13.23
N GLY A 309 9.21 -12.35 13.23
CA GLY A 309 8.85 -13.40 12.26
C GLY A 309 9.05 -12.99 10.79
N PRO A 310 8.64 -13.80 9.80
CA PRO A 310 8.66 -13.32 8.42
C PRO A 310 7.50 -12.33 8.26
N ALA A 311 7.73 -11.09 8.68
CA ALA A 311 6.80 -9.96 8.59
C ALA A 311 5.54 -10.03 9.48
N ARG A 312 5.69 -10.41 10.76
CA ARG A 312 4.58 -10.43 11.74
C ARG A 312 4.43 -9.12 12.50
N SER A 313 5.46 -8.28 12.55
CA SER A 313 5.36 -6.92 13.06
C SER A 313 6.41 -6.00 12.45
N GLY A 314 6.16 -4.70 12.51
CA GLY A 314 7.11 -3.66 12.16
C GLY A 314 6.54 -2.28 12.45
N GLY A 315 7.28 -1.22 12.13
CA GLY A 315 6.81 0.13 12.40
C GLY A 315 7.61 1.22 11.72
N VAL A 316 7.11 2.44 11.85
CA VAL A 316 7.66 3.64 11.23
C VAL A 316 7.49 4.85 12.14
N LYS A 317 8.26 5.90 11.87
CA LYS A 317 8.01 7.25 12.40
C LYS A 317 7.21 8.07 11.39
N ILE A 318 6.15 8.70 11.85
CA ILE A 318 5.25 9.51 11.01
C ILE A 318 5.30 10.97 11.48
N ALA A 319 5.49 11.90 10.54
CA ALA A 319 5.47 13.34 10.79
C ALA A 319 4.08 13.92 10.54
N LEU A 320 3.26 14.00 11.60
CA LEU A 320 1.91 14.56 11.55
C LEU A 320 1.93 16.07 11.25
N ASP A 321 2.93 16.78 11.76
CA ASP A 321 3.17 18.20 11.54
C ASP A 321 4.68 18.51 11.53
N GLY A 322 5.37 17.93 10.55
CA GLY A 322 6.82 18.07 10.40
C GLY A 322 7.59 17.52 11.62
N LYS A 323 8.56 18.29 12.12
CA LYS A 323 9.33 17.93 13.33
C LYS A 323 8.60 18.28 14.63
N ASN A 324 7.55 19.10 14.57
CA ASN A 324 6.86 19.61 15.76
C ASN A 324 5.88 18.58 16.34
N GLN A 325 5.37 17.68 15.49
CA GLN A 325 4.46 16.62 15.92
C GLN A 325 4.76 15.35 15.14
N GLN A 326 5.28 14.35 15.86
CA GLN A 326 5.65 13.05 15.32
C GLN A 326 5.08 11.94 16.20
N ILE A 327 4.89 10.77 15.62
CA ILE A 327 4.50 9.55 16.35
C ILE A 327 5.33 8.38 15.86
N ASN A 328 5.53 7.40 16.74
CA ASN A 328 6.00 6.08 16.37
C ASN A 328 4.78 5.16 16.21
N PHE A 329 4.63 4.52 15.06
CA PHE A 329 3.47 3.69 14.74
C PHE A 329 3.90 2.28 14.37
N PHE A 330 3.39 1.30 15.11
CA PHE A 330 3.71 -0.11 14.95
C PHE A 330 2.45 -0.91 14.64
N VAL A 331 2.61 -1.94 13.82
CA VAL A 331 1.56 -2.88 13.44
C VAL A 331 2.03 -4.32 13.69
N ALA A 332 1.13 -5.19 14.14
CA ALA A 332 1.37 -6.62 14.23
C ALA A 332 0.21 -7.47 13.67
N HIS A 333 0.54 -8.67 13.23
CA HIS A 333 -0.38 -9.76 12.98
C HIS A 333 0.24 -11.03 13.59
N LEU A 334 -0.20 -11.40 14.79
CA LEU A 334 0.42 -12.49 15.54
C LEU A 334 -0.15 -13.85 15.13
N GLY A 335 0.51 -14.93 15.57
CA GLY A 335 0.10 -16.29 15.27
C GLY A 335 -1.36 -16.57 15.61
N TYR A 336 -2.10 -17.14 14.65
CA TYR A 336 -3.55 -17.34 14.76
C TYR A 336 -3.94 -18.69 15.37
N THR A 337 -3.05 -19.68 15.35
CA THR A 337 -3.35 -21.06 15.78
C THR A 337 -2.21 -21.67 16.57
N PRO A 338 -2.48 -22.48 17.61
CA PRO A 338 -3.80 -22.77 18.20
C PRO A 338 -4.47 -21.53 18.81
N TYR A 339 -5.79 -21.57 19.03
CA TYR A 339 -6.59 -20.42 19.47
C TYR A 339 -7.37 -20.75 20.74
N GLY A 340 -7.03 -20.09 21.86
CA GLY A 340 -7.56 -20.39 23.18
C GLY A 340 -9.10 -20.49 23.27
N PRO A 341 -9.89 -19.64 22.61
CA PRO A 341 -11.35 -19.77 22.61
C PRO A 341 -11.84 -21.08 22.00
N TYR A 342 -11.21 -21.60 20.94
CA TYR A 342 -11.58 -22.89 20.36
C TYR A 342 -11.19 -24.05 21.27
N ASP A 343 -9.99 -23.98 21.83
CA ASP A 343 -9.48 -24.94 22.81
C ASP A 343 -10.41 -25.06 24.04
N THR A 344 -11.06 -23.95 24.41
CA THR A 344 -11.99 -23.88 25.54
C THR A 344 -13.40 -24.33 25.14
N CYS A 345 -13.97 -23.75 24.08
CA CYS A 345 -15.37 -23.94 23.67
C CYS A 345 -15.65 -25.32 23.08
N TYR A 346 -14.72 -25.84 22.29
CA TYR A 346 -14.97 -27.01 21.44
C TYR A 346 -14.18 -28.23 21.91
N ASP A 347 -12.92 -28.03 22.28
CA ASP A 347 -12.03 -29.12 22.68
C ASP A 347 -12.05 -29.38 24.20
N HIS A 348 -12.63 -28.46 24.97
CA HIS A 348 -12.73 -28.51 26.44
C HIS A 348 -11.39 -28.81 27.13
N LEU A 349 -10.31 -28.24 26.61
CA LEU A 349 -8.97 -28.44 27.16
C LEU A 349 -8.85 -27.81 28.55
N PRO A 350 -8.07 -28.43 29.46
CA PRO A 350 -7.77 -27.82 30.75
C PRO A 350 -6.86 -26.58 30.58
N VAL A 351 -6.92 -25.65 31.54
CA VAL A 351 -6.24 -24.35 31.48
C VAL A 351 -4.73 -24.48 31.23
N ASP A 352 -4.05 -25.44 31.86
CA ASP A 352 -2.62 -25.68 31.68
C ASP A 352 -2.28 -26.00 30.21
N LYS A 353 -3.14 -26.76 29.52
CA LYS A 353 -3.00 -27.07 28.11
C LYS A 353 -3.29 -25.87 27.22
N ILE A 354 -4.29 -25.06 27.55
CA ILE A 354 -4.58 -23.81 26.83
C ILE A 354 -3.37 -22.87 26.92
N ILE A 355 -2.80 -22.66 28.11
CA ILE A 355 -1.61 -21.81 28.30
C ILE A 355 -0.39 -22.37 27.54
N GLN A 356 -0.21 -23.69 27.52
CA GLN A 356 0.84 -24.32 26.71
C GLN A 356 0.65 -24.04 25.22
N ARG A 357 -0.60 -24.10 24.73
CA ARG A 357 -0.97 -23.85 23.34
C ARG A 357 -0.85 -22.38 22.95
N GLU A 358 -1.15 -21.45 23.86
CA GLU A 358 -0.86 -20.01 23.66
C GLU A 358 0.63 -19.76 23.36
N ALA A 359 1.54 -20.47 24.03
CA ALA A 359 2.97 -20.40 23.69
C ALA A 359 3.29 -21.03 22.32
N GLN A 360 2.68 -22.18 22.00
CA GLN A 360 2.84 -22.86 20.71
C GLN A 360 2.32 -22.06 19.52
N SER A 361 1.33 -21.18 19.74
CA SER A 361 0.77 -20.32 18.69
C SER A 361 1.79 -19.34 18.10
N GLY A 362 2.89 -19.09 18.81
CA GLY A 362 3.87 -18.09 18.45
C GLY A 362 3.52 -16.68 18.90
N ARG A 363 2.29 -16.41 19.38
CA ARG A 363 1.88 -15.07 19.85
C ARG A 363 2.82 -14.51 20.92
N THR A 364 3.08 -15.30 21.96
CA THR A 364 3.94 -14.88 23.08
C THR A 364 5.37 -14.54 22.65
N PRO A 365 6.13 -15.43 21.98
CA PRO A 365 7.48 -15.09 21.54
C PRO A 365 7.49 -13.94 20.51
N GLN A 366 6.51 -13.87 19.60
CA GLN A 366 6.41 -12.75 18.66
C GLN A 366 6.21 -11.41 19.38
N MET A 367 5.25 -11.34 20.31
CA MET A 367 5.00 -10.14 21.12
C MET A 367 6.24 -9.72 21.91
N LYS A 368 6.97 -10.66 22.53
CA LYS A 368 8.22 -10.35 23.24
C LYS A 368 9.26 -9.75 22.30
N THR A 369 9.51 -10.38 21.16
CA THR A 369 10.44 -9.86 20.14
C THR A 369 10.01 -8.48 19.64
N THR A 370 8.71 -8.26 19.42
CA THR A 370 8.19 -6.96 19.00
C THR A 370 8.46 -5.88 20.04
N LEU A 371 8.14 -6.13 21.32
CA LEU A 371 8.36 -5.17 22.40
C LEU A 371 9.85 -4.89 22.63
N GLU A 372 10.71 -5.90 22.50
CA GLU A 372 12.17 -5.74 22.56
C GLU A 372 12.67 -4.86 21.39
N GLY A 373 12.19 -5.09 20.18
CA GLY A 373 12.54 -4.26 19.00
C GLY A 373 12.02 -2.83 19.07
N MET A 374 10.93 -2.59 19.81
CA MET A 374 10.36 -1.26 20.06
C MET A 374 11.02 -0.52 21.22
N LYS A 375 12.00 -1.13 21.91
CA LYS A 375 12.49 -0.64 23.20
C LYS A 375 12.92 0.83 23.17
N SER A 376 13.66 1.27 22.14
CA SER A 376 14.10 2.66 22.07
C SER A 376 12.94 3.65 21.87
N GLN A 377 11.91 3.28 21.11
CA GLN A 377 10.71 4.10 20.97
C GLN A 377 9.87 4.12 22.24
N LEU A 378 9.78 3.00 22.96
CA LEU A 378 9.08 2.92 24.24
C LEU A 378 9.78 3.72 25.33
N ASP A 379 11.12 3.67 25.39
CA ASP A 379 11.92 4.43 26.35
C ASP A 379 11.82 5.96 26.09
N ASN A 380 11.45 6.38 24.87
CA ASN A 380 11.24 7.80 24.49
C ASN A 380 9.76 8.19 24.29
N ALA A 381 8.81 7.39 24.80
CA ALA A 381 7.39 7.57 24.51
C ALA A 381 6.78 8.88 25.05
N ASP A 382 7.39 9.47 26.08
CA ASP A 382 6.97 10.76 26.65
C ASP A 382 7.26 11.96 25.71
N GLU A 383 8.24 11.83 24.80
CA GLU A 383 8.57 12.84 23.81
C GLU A 383 7.88 12.56 22.47
N ILE A 384 7.93 11.30 22.01
CA ILE A 384 7.30 10.87 20.75
C ILE A 384 6.35 9.70 21.04
N PRO A 385 5.03 9.93 21.08
CA PRO A 385 4.06 8.91 21.43
C PRO A 385 4.15 7.65 20.56
N VAL A 386 3.93 6.49 21.18
CA VAL A 386 3.94 5.19 20.51
C VAL A 386 2.52 4.66 20.38
N PHE A 387 2.15 4.27 19.16
CA PHE A 387 0.92 3.53 18.87
C PHE A 387 1.30 2.12 18.41
N PHE A 388 0.74 1.10 19.05
CA PHE A 388 0.90 -0.28 18.64
C PHE A 388 -0.46 -0.92 18.41
N VAL A 389 -0.74 -1.25 17.15
CA VAL A 389 -2.03 -1.79 16.73
C VAL A 389 -1.86 -3.12 16.04
N GLY A 390 -2.94 -3.86 15.85
CA GLY A 390 -2.87 -5.10 15.07
C GLY A 390 -3.96 -6.09 15.36
N ASP A 391 -3.91 -7.17 14.60
CA ASP A 391 -4.61 -8.40 14.92
C ASP A 391 -3.67 -9.27 15.76
N PHE A 392 -3.86 -9.19 17.08
CA PHE A 392 -3.03 -9.96 18.01
C PHE A 392 -3.44 -11.44 18.10
N ASN A 393 -4.53 -11.85 17.44
CA ASN A 393 -5.11 -13.19 17.55
C ASN A 393 -5.25 -13.69 19.00
N ALA A 394 -5.39 -12.74 19.94
CA ALA A 394 -5.44 -12.99 21.37
C ALA A 394 -6.79 -12.48 21.89
N PRO A 395 -7.61 -13.36 22.48
CA PRO A 395 -8.83 -12.92 23.15
C PRO A 395 -8.50 -12.06 24.37
N SER A 396 -9.47 -11.28 24.82
CA SER A 396 -9.34 -10.55 26.08
C SER A 396 -9.36 -11.53 27.24
N HIS A 397 -8.58 -11.26 28.29
CA HIS A 397 -8.74 -11.97 29.55
C HIS A 397 -10.16 -11.81 30.14
N LEU A 398 -10.90 -10.77 29.74
CA LEU A 398 -12.30 -10.53 30.13
C LEU A 398 -13.32 -11.40 29.39
N ASP A 399 -12.89 -12.13 28.35
CA ASP A 399 -13.74 -13.07 27.59
C ASP A 399 -13.88 -14.41 28.31
N TYR A 400 -13.07 -14.65 29.34
CA TYR A 400 -13.11 -15.85 30.16
C TYR A 400 -13.72 -15.56 31.54
N VAL A 401 -14.54 -16.48 32.04
CA VAL A 401 -15.01 -16.51 33.42
C VAL A 401 -14.70 -17.86 34.05
N ASP A 402 -14.68 -17.91 35.39
CA ASP A 402 -14.53 -19.16 36.12
C ASP A 402 -15.72 -20.09 35.82
N GLY A 403 -15.42 -21.30 35.35
CA GLY A 403 -16.41 -22.36 35.19
C GLY A 403 -16.59 -23.15 36.48
N GLU A 404 -17.71 -23.87 36.61
CA GLU A 404 -17.90 -24.77 37.74
C GLU A 404 -16.90 -25.95 37.68
N GLY A 405 -16.00 -26.01 38.67
CA GLY A 405 -14.97 -27.04 38.83
C GLY A 405 -13.54 -26.48 38.88
N PRO A 406 -12.56 -27.21 39.47
CA PRO A 406 -11.18 -26.73 39.54
C PRO A 406 -10.58 -26.61 38.13
N HIS A 407 -10.04 -25.43 37.83
CA HIS A 407 -9.31 -25.12 36.58
C HIS A 407 -10.14 -25.14 35.29
N ARG A 408 -11.40 -24.71 35.34
CA ARG A 408 -12.20 -24.46 34.12
C ARG A 408 -12.34 -22.98 33.86
N LEU A 409 -11.96 -22.53 32.67
CA LEU A 409 -12.40 -21.26 32.10
C LEU A 409 -13.56 -21.56 31.15
N ILE A 410 -14.60 -20.75 31.17
CA ILE A 410 -15.68 -20.78 30.17
C ILE A 410 -15.80 -19.41 29.50
N PRO A 411 -16.19 -19.33 28.22
CA PRO A 411 -16.45 -18.07 27.56
C PRO A 411 -17.59 -17.32 28.24
N ARG A 412 -17.45 -16.01 28.40
CA ARG A 412 -18.51 -15.17 28.95
C ARG A 412 -19.77 -15.26 28.07
N GLY A 413 -20.90 -15.67 28.66
CA GLY A 413 -22.19 -15.82 27.96
C GLY A 413 -22.55 -17.24 27.52
N SER A 414 -21.77 -18.25 27.90
CA SER A 414 -22.05 -19.68 27.62
C SER A 414 -22.79 -20.42 28.75
N SER A 415 -23.53 -19.68 29.60
CA SER A 415 -24.36 -20.22 30.69
C SER A 415 -25.62 -20.92 30.21
#